data_AF-A0A7W2NT68-F1
#
_entry.id   AF-A0A7W2NT68-F1
#
_cell.length_a   1.000
_cell.length_b   1.000
_cell.length_c   1.000
_cell.angle_alpha   90.00
_cell.angle_beta   90.00
_cell.angle_gamma   90.00
#
_symmetry.space_group_name_H-M   'P 1'
#
loop_
_entity.id
_entity.type
_entity.pdbx_description
1 polymer ?
#
loop_
_entity_poly.entity_id
_entity_poly.type
_entity_poly.pdbx_seq_one_letter_code
_entity_poly.pdbx_strand_id
1 'polypeptide(L)'
;MSSDKSDNMFWPDVSTIEKAEGVAKGSAGIPLFVGCMTVLVVLYGYFFSPILGITLWALIDASIFGLIAYGMFRINRVVSVIGLAFYIWSQVDMLTTQGAGFGVLAVFFMIYWVNGIRGAFKYHKLKKQASSIEQATT
;
A
#
# COMPACT_ATOMS: atom_id res chain seq x y z
N MET A 1 28.67 -0.94 -19.27
CA MET A 1 28.84 -0.68 -17.83
C MET A 1 27.44 -0.70 -17.21
N SER A 2 26.98 -1.88 -16.77
CA SER A 2 25.67 -2.04 -16.14
C SER A 2 25.73 -1.37 -14.77
N SER A 3 25.06 -0.24 -14.61
CA SER A 3 24.90 0.41 -13.30
C SER A 3 24.02 -0.51 -12.46
N ASP A 4 24.65 -1.32 -11.63
CA ASP A 4 23.97 -2.11 -10.61
C ASP A 4 23.37 -1.13 -9.61
N LYS A 5 22.10 -0.78 -9.82
CA LYS A 5 21.42 0.32 -9.15
C LYS A 5 20.89 -0.21 -7.83
N SER A 6 21.73 -0.11 -6.80
CA SER A 6 21.52 -0.45 -5.38
C SER A 6 20.12 -0.98 -5.02
N ASP A 7 20.03 -2.27 -4.73
CA ASP A 7 18.90 -2.90 -4.03
C ASP A 7 18.85 -2.38 -2.58
N ASN A 8 18.34 -1.16 -2.39
CA ASN A 8 18.10 -0.61 -1.06
C ASN A 8 16.65 -0.84 -0.67
N MET A 9 16.42 -1.37 0.54
CA MET A 9 15.11 -1.73 1.06
C MET A 9 14.07 -0.59 0.98
N PHE A 10 14.52 0.65 1.14
CA PHE A 10 13.69 1.87 1.10
C PHE A 10 13.51 2.45 -0.31
N TRP A 11 14.24 1.98 -1.31
CA TRP A 11 14.18 2.51 -2.67
C TRP A 11 14.52 1.42 -3.70
N PRO A 12 13.69 0.38 -3.80
CA PRO A 12 13.97 -0.77 -4.66
C PRO A 12 14.01 -0.38 -6.13
N ASP A 13 14.82 -1.09 -6.90
CA ASP A 13 14.90 -0.87 -8.33
C ASP A 13 13.60 -1.33 -9.03
N VAL A 14 13.17 -0.55 -10.01
CA VAL A 14 11.92 -0.70 -10.76
C VAL A 14 12.19 -0.52 -12.26
N SER A 15 13.41 -0.84 -12.69
CA SER A 15 13.88 -0.69 -14.07
C SER A 15 13.30 -1.74 -15.02
N THR A 16 13.02 -2.94 -14.52
CA THR A 16 12.45 -4.05 -15.29
C THR A 16 10.96 -4.25 -14.96
N ILE A 17 10.22 -4.88 -15.89
CA ILE A 17 8.78 -5.16 -15.72
C ILE A 17 8.57 -6.03 -14.47
N GLU A 18 9.36 -7.10 -14.33
CA GLU A 18 9.24 -8.04 -13.22
C GLU A 18 9.54 -7.39 -11.86
N LYS A 19 10.61 -6.58 -11.76
CA LYS A 19 10.91 -5.84 -10.52
C LYS A 19 9.83 -4.81 -10.20
N ALA A 20 9.36 -4.07 -11.20
CA ALA A 20 8.29 -3.08 -11.01
C ALA A 20 6.98 -3.72 -10.54
N GLU A 21 6.64 -4.89 -11.07
CA GLU A 21 5.51 -5.71 -10.64
C GLU A 21 5.68 -6.23 -9.21
N GLY A 22 6.86 -6.77 -8.88
CA GLY A 22 7.18 -7.27 -7.55
C GLY A 22 7.07 -6.18 -6.48
N VAL A 23 7.63 -5.00 -6.72
CA VAL A 23 7.55 -3.85 -5.79
C VAL A 23 6.10 -3.37 -5.66
N ALA A 24 5.35 -3.30 -6.76
CA ALA A 24 3.94 -2.87 -6.72
C ALA A 24 3.07 -3.85 -5.92
N LYS A 25 3.17 -5.16 -6.21
CA LYS A 25 2.40 -6.19 -5.50
C LYS A 25 2.85 -6.37 -4.05
N GLY A 26 4.15 -6.28 -3.78
CA GLY A 26 4.70 -6.39 -2.42
C GLY A 26 4.15 -5.31 -1.50
N SER A 27 3.95 -4.09 -2.01
CA SER A 27 3.35 -3.00 -1.23
C SER A 27 1.87 -3.22 -0.88
N ALA A 28 1.15 -4.11 -1.58
CA ALA A 28 -0.24 -4.44 -1.28
C ALA A 28 -0.40 -5.17 0.07
N GLY A 29 0.69 -5.73 0.60
CA GLY A 29 0.71 -6.31 1.94
C GLY A 29 0.46 -5.29 3.06
N ILE A 30 0.74 -4.00 2.82
CA ILE A 30 0.57 -2.93 3.82
C ILE A 30 -0.91 -2.67 4.14
N PRO A 31 -1.77 -2.30 3.17
CA PRO A 31 -3.19 -2.13 3.46
C PRO A 31 -3.82 -3.42 4.00
N LEU A 32 -3.39 -4.59 3.53
CA LEU A 32 -3.86 -5.86 4.05
C LEU A 32 -3.50 -6.04 5.53
N PHE A 33 -2.25 -5.78 5.90
CA PHE A 33 -1.79 -5.85 7.29
C PHE A 33 -2.54 -4.86 8.18
N VAL A 34 -2.68 -3.60 7.74
CA VAL A 34 -3.42 -2.57 8.49
C VAL A 34 -4.88 -3.00 8.71
N GLY A 35 -5.59 -3.42 7.66
CA GLY A 35 -6.97 -3.91 7.78
C GLY A 35 -7.10 -5.11 8.71
N CYS A 36 -6.20 -6.09 8.61
CA CYS A 36 -6.19 -7.25 9.50
C CYS A 36 -5.96 -6.85 10.96
N MET A 37 -4.99 -5.96 11.23
CA MET A 37 -4.73 -5.47 12.59
C MET A 37 -5.96 -4.74 13.14
N THR A 38 -6.63 -3.90 12.34
CA THR A 38 -7.86 -3.23 12.76
C THR A 38 -8.94 -4.23 13.16
N VAL A 39 -9.17 -5.28 12.36
CA VAL A 39 -10.14 -6.33 12.71
C VAL A 39 -9.77 -7.02 14.03
N LEU A 40 -8.49 -7.37 14.23
CA LEU A 40 -8.04 -8.00 15.46
C LEU A 40 -8.26 -7.10 16.69
N VAL A 41 -7.98 -5.80 16.58
CA VAL A 41 -8.19 -4.85 17.67
C VAL A 41 -9.68 -4.68 17.99
N VAL A 42 -10.54 -4.60 16.96
CA VAL A 42 -12.00 -4.54 17.15
C VAL A 42 -12.52 -5.80 17.83
N LEU A 43 -12.10 -6.98 17.36
CA LEU A 43 -12.52 -8.26 17.95
C LEU A 43 -12.04 -8.39 19.40
N TYR A 44 -10.81 -7.98 19.69
CA TYR A 44 -10.30 -7.95 21.06
C TYR A 44 -11.15 -7.02 21.94
N GLY A 45 -11.45 -5.80 21.46
CA GLY A 45 -12.29 -4.85 22.17
C GLY A 45 -13.72 -5.36 22.44
N TYR A 46 -14.25 -6.22 21.55
CA TYR A 46 -15.56 -6.85 21.71
C TYR A 46 -15.59 -7.92 22.80
N PHE A 47 -14.54 -8.75 22.94
CA PHE A 47 -14.50 -9.83 23.94
C PHE A 47 -13.96 -9.39 25.31
N PHE A 48 -13.11 -8.37 25.35
CA PHE A 48 -12.44 -7.93 26.58
C PHE A 48 -12.88 -6.51 26.96
N SER A 49 -12.05 -5.51 26.66
CA SER A 49 -12.36 -4.10 26.87
C SER A 49 -11.81 -3.30 25.70
N PRO A 50 -12.49 -2.22 25.28
CA PRO A 50 -12.06 -1.43 24.14
C PRO A 50 -10.64 -0.89 24.36
N ILE A 51 -9.72 -1.30 23.49
CA ILE A 51 -8.38 -0.74 23.40
C ILE A 51 -8.42 0.39 22.37
N LEU A 52 -7.81 1.53 22.70
CA LEU A 52 -7.68 2.71 21.81
C LEU A 52 -9.02 3.37 21.40
N GLY A 53 -10.13 3.08 22.06
CA GLY A 53 -11.43 3.68 21.72
C GLY A 53 -11.97 3.29 20.33
N ILE A 54 -11.42 2.22 19.75
CA ILE A 54 -11.81 1.73 18.42
C ILE A 54 -13.15 0.98 18.55
N THR A 55 -14.13 1.38 17.74
CA THR A 55 -15.49 0.80 17.74
C THR A 55 -15.71 -0.12 16.54
N LEU A 56 -16.87 -0.80 16.49
CA LEU A 56 -17.29 -1.62 15.35
C LEU A 56 -17.29 -0.87 14.00
N TRP A 57 -17.36 0.47 14.02
CA TRP A 57 -17.27 1.30 12.81
C TRP A 57 -15.95 1.09 12.05
N ALA A 58 -14.87 0.79 12.77
CA ALA A 58 -13.56 0.55 12.17
C ALA A 58 -13.52 -0.72 11.29
N LEU A 59 -14.52 -1.61 11.35
CA LEU A 59 -14.65 -2.73 10.42
C LEU A 59 -14.96 -2.27 8.98
N ILE A 60 -15.63 -1.12 8.83
CA ILE A 60 -15.85 -0.52 7.51
C ILE A 60 -14.51 -0.07 6.93
N ASP A 61 -13.69 0.63 7.73
CA ASP A 61 -12.35 1.05 7.32
C ASP A 61 -11.45 -0.14 6.97
N ALA A 62 -11.49 -1.20 7.78
CA ALA A 62 -10.76 -2.43 7.51
C ALA A 62 -11.20 -3.10 6.20
N SER A 63 -12.50 -3.07 5.90
CA SER A 63 -13.05 -3.57 4.63
C SER A 63 -12.57 -2.72 3.45
N ILE A 64 -12.51 -1.40 3.60
CA ILE A 64 -11.96 -0.49 2.58
C ILE A 64 -10.47 -0.79 2.34
N PHE A 65 -9.69 -1.02 3.39
CA PHE A 65 -8.29 -1.44 3.25
C PHE A 65 -8.14 -2.79 2.54
N GLY A 66 -9.05 -3.75 2.79
CA GLY A 66 -9.10 -5.01 2.04
C GLY A 66 -9.35 -4.80 0.54
N LEU A 67 -10.29 -3.93 0.17
CA LEU A 67 -10.56 -3.57 -1.23
C LEU A 67 -9.37 -2.85 -1.88
N ILE A 68 -8.70 -1.95 -1.15
CA ILE A 68 -7.48 -1.28 -1.60
C ILE A 68 -6.38 -2.30 -1.85
N ALA A 69 -6.13 -3.22 -0.91
CA ALA A 69 -5.14 -4.28 -1.06
C ALA A 69 -5.41 -5.12 -2.30
N TYR A 70 -6.67 -5.51 -2.52
CA TYR A 70 -7.08 -6.22 -3.72
C TYR A 70 -6.80 -5.43 -5.02
N GLY A 71 -7.13 -4.14 -5.06
CA GLY A 71 -6.84 -3.29 -6.22
C GLY A 71 -5.34 -3.10 -6.46
N MET A 72 -4.53 -3.05 -5.39
CA MET A 72 -3.08 -2.99 -5.48
C MET A 72 -2.47 -4.31 -5.98
N PHE A 73 -3.02 -5.47 -5.61
CA PHE A 73 -2.62 -6.76 -6.20
C PHE A 73 -2.86 -6.82 -7.72
N ARG A 74 -3.87 -6.10 -8.22
CA ARG A 74 -4.11 -5.90 -9.65
C ARG A 74 -3.30 -4.76 -10.28
N ILE A 75 -2.34 -4.19 -9.54
CA ILE A 75 -1.44 -3.11 -9.96
C ILE A 75 -2.23 -1.86 -10.41
N ASN A 76 -3.42 -1.60 -9.86
CA ASN A 76 -4.21 -0.45 -10.26
C ASN A 76 -3.62 0.86 -9.71
N ARG A 77 -3.03 1.67 -10.60
CA ARG A 77 -2.38 2.96 -10.30
C ARG A 77 -3.28 3.91 -9.50
N VAL A 78 -4.57 3.99 -9.85
CA VAL A 78 -5.52 4.92 -9.22
C VAL A 78 -5.84 4.44 -7.81
N VAL A 79 -6.09 3.14 -7.64
CA VAL A 79 -6.38 2.55 -6.32
C VAL A 79 -5.20 2.69 -5.37
N SER A 80 -3.96 2.51 -5.85
CA SER A 80 -2.77 2.69 -5.00
C SER A 80 -2.66 4.11 -4.44
N VAL A 81 -3.02 5.14 -5.22
CA VAL A 81 -2.99 6.54 -4.78
C VAL A 81 -4.16 6.87 -3.85
N ILE A 82 -5.38 6.44 -4.20
CA ILE A 82 -6.56 6.61 -3.35
C ILE A 82 -6.33 5.93 -1.99
N GLY A 83 -5.76 4.73 -2.00
CA GLY A 83 -5.48 3.99 -0.78
C GLY A 83 -4.46 4.68 0.13
N LEU A 84 -3.43 5.31 -0.44
CA LEU A 84 -2.48 6.10 0.34
C LEU A 84 -3.16 7.34 0.95
N ALA A 85 -4.02 8.03 0.20
CA ALA A 85 -4.77 9.16 0.72
C ALA A 85 -5.72 8.74 1.85
N PHE A 86 -6.42 7.61 1.69
CA PHE A 86 -7.28 7.04 2.72
C PHE A 86 -6.49 6.63 3.97
N TYR A 87 -5.30 6.07 3.80
CA TYR A 87 -4.41 5.75 4.91
C TYR A 87 -3.98 6.99 5.69
N ILE A 88 -3.58 8.07 5.01
CA ILE A 88 -3.23 9.34 5.65
C ILE A 88 -4.43 9.90 6.42
N TRP A 89 -5.63 9.89 5.82
CA TRP A 89 -6.85 10.29 6.50
C TRP A 89 -7.05 9.47 7.79
N SER A 90 -6.97 8.14 7.70
CA SER A 90 -7.16 7.24 8.84
C SER A 90 -6.17 7.53 9.98
N GLN A 91 -4.91 7.85 9.66
CA GLN A 91 -3.93 8.26 10.68
C GLN A 91 -4.27 9.60 11.34
N VAL A 92 -4.77 10.59 10.56
CA VAL A 92 -5.22 11.88 11.11
C VAL A 92 -6.46 11.71 11.99
N ASP A 93 -7.43 10.90 11.54
CA ASP A 93 -8.63 10.58 12.31
C ASP A 93 -8.26 9.92 13.65
N MET A 94 -7.37 8.93 13.62
CA MET A 94 -6.86 8.27 14.83
C MET A 94 -6.15 9.26 15.78
N LEU A 95 -5.35 10.18 15.25
CA LEU A 95 -4.68 11.22 16.04
C LEU A 95 -5.67 12.16 16.73
N THR A 96 -6.72 12.57 16.03
CA THR A 96 -7.70 13.56 16.53
C THR A 96 -8.74 12.96 17.46
N THR A 97 -9.15 11.70 17.25
CA THR A 97 -10.20 11.03 18.02
C THR A 97 -9.67 10.28 19.23
N GLN A 98 -8.49 9.66 19.11
CA GLN A 98 -7.95 8.74 20.11
C GLN A 98 -6.69 9.28 20.79
N GLY A 99 -6.16 10.42 20.30
CA GLY A 99 -4.90 10.99 20.80
C GLY A 99 -3.67 10.11 20.54
N ALA A 100 -3.82 9.05 19.73
CA ALA A 100 -2.74 8.14 19.40
C ALA A 100 -1.81 8.81 18.38
N GLY A 101 -0.54 8.98 18.74
CA GLY A 101 0.46 9.63 17.90
C GLY A 101 0.74 8.88 16.59
N PHE A 102 1.24 9.61 15.58
CA PHE A 102 1.83 9.01 14.38
C PHE A 102 3.02 8.12 14.78
N GLY A 103 2.80 6.81 14.82
CA GLY A 103 3.84 5.85 15.15
C GLY A 103 4.91 5.79 14.06
N VAL A 104 6.13 5.44 14.46
CA VAL A 104 7.25 5.17 13.55
C VAL A 104 6.85 4.17 12.44
N LEU A 105 6.04 3.16 12.79
CA LEU A 105 5.48 2.18 11.86
C LEU A 105 4.66 2.83 10.73
N ALA A 106 3.92 3.91 11.04
CA ALA A 106 3.07 4.56 10.06
C ALA A 106 3.88 5.27 8.97
N VAL A 107 5.02 5.86 9.35
CA VAL A 107 5.98 6.46 8.42
C VAL A 107 6.63 5.38 7.54
N PHE A 108 7.02 4.25 8.14
CA PHE A 108 7.56 3.11 7.38
C PHE A 108 6.57 2.60 6.33
N PHE A 109 5.31 2.40 6.71
CA PHE A 109 4.24 2.00 5.78
C PHE A 109 4.05 3.02 4.66
N MET A 110 4.07 4.31 4.97
CA MET A 110 3.96 5.36 3.97
C MET A 110 5.09 5.29 2.93
N ILE A 111 6.34 5.16 3.37
CA ILE A 111 7.50 5.07 2.46
C ILE A 111 7.38 3.86 1.53
N TYR A 112 7.07 2.69 2.08
CA TYR A 112 6.92 1.48 1.27
C TYR A 112 5.73 1.57 0.30
N TRP A 113 4.62 2.17 0.72
CA TRP A 113 3.46 2.36 -0.14
C TRP A 113 3.78 3.30 -1.31
N VAL A 114 4.50 4.40 -1.06
CA VAL A 114 4.98 5.31 -2.10
C VAL A 114 5.87 4.59 -3.12
N ASN A 115 6.73 3.69 -2.66
CA ASN A 115 7.52 2.84 -3.56
C ASN A 115 6.64 1.91 -4.39
N GLY A 116 5.61 1.32 -3.79
CA GLY A 116 4.58 0.54 -4.47
C GLY A 116 3.89 1.30 -5.60
N ILE A 117 3.46 2.54 -5.33
CA ILE A 117 2.87 3.44 -6.34
C ILE A 117 3.86 3.66 -7.48
N ARG A 118 5.12 3.98 -7.17
CA ARG A 118 6.16 4.18 -8.20
C ARG A 118 6.37 2.93 -9.06
N GLY A 119 6.38 1.74 -8.44
CA GLY A 119 6.41 0.46 -9.13
C GLY A 119 5.22 0.29 -10.08
N ALA A 120 4.00 0.56 -9.61
CA ALA A 120 2.78 0.43 -10.40
C ALA A 120 2.77 1.36 -11.64
N PHE A 121 3.21 2.61 -11.48
CA PHE A 121 3.32 3.55 -12.59
C PHE A 121 4.38 3.11 -13.61
N LYS A 122 5.55 2.68 -13.16
CA LYS A 122 6.60 2.18 -14.06
C LYS A 122 6.20 0.91 -14.79
N TYR A 123 5.56 -0.04 -14.11
CA TYR A 123 5.04 -1.26 -14.72
C TYR A 123 4.17 -0.95 -15.94
N HIS A 124 3.21 -0.03 -15.81
CA HIS A 124 2.34 0.38 -16.92
C HIS A 124 3.10 1.06 -18.05
N LYS A 125 4.09 1.89 -17.73
CA LYS A 125 4.92 2.57 -18.73
C LYS A 125 5.76 1.55 -19.52
N LEU A 126 6.42 0.62 -18.85
CA LEU A 126 7.25 -0.41 -19.48
C LEU A 126 6.40 -1.37 -20.32
N LYS A 127 5.24 -1.79 -19.80
CA LYS A 127 4.30 -2.65 -20.54
C LYS A 127 3.81 -2.00 -21.84
N LYS A 128 3.49 -0.70 -21.81
CA LYS A 128 3.11 0.07 -23.00
C LYS A 128 4.26 0.20 -24.00
N GLN A 129 5.50 0.36 -23.54
CA GLN A 129 6.67 0.42 -24.41
C GLN A 129 6.93 -0.91 -25.09
N ALA A 130 6.88 -2.03 -24.35
CA ALA A 130 7.05 -3.37 -24.90
C ALA A 130 6.03 -3.68 -26.01
N SER A 131 4.75 -3.37 -25.77
CA SER A 131 3.71 -3.59 -26.79
C SER A 131 3.88 -2.72 -28.03
N SER A 132 4.43 -1.51 -27.89
CA SER A 132 4.65 -0.60 -29.03
C SER A 132 5.83 -1.07 -29.90
N ILE A 133 6.87 -1.66 -29.29
CA ILE A 133 8.02 -2.22 -30.01
C ILE A 133 7.60 -3.45 -30.82
N GLU A 134 6.82 -4.34 -30.23
CA GLU A 134 6.30 -5.55 -30.89
C GLU A 134 5.51 -5.20 -32.16
N GLN A 135 4.64 -4.19 -32.08
CA GLN A 135 3.86 -3.68 -33.21
C GLN A 135 4.72 -3.02 -34.30
N ALA A 136 5.87 -2.43 -33.97
CA ALA A 136 6.77 -1.82 -34.94
C ALA A 136 7.66 -2.85 -35.67
N THR A 137 7.77 -4.06 -35.14
CA THR A 137 8.53 -5.18 -35.72
C THR A 137 7.66 -6.16 -36.52
N THR A 138 6.34 -5.97 -36.55
CA THR A 138 5.38 -6.77 -37.34
C THR A 138 4.97 -6.01 -38.59
#